data_AF-A0A134AKE1-F1
#
_entry.id   AF-A0A134AKE1-F1
#
_cell.length_a   1.000
_cell.length_b   1.000
_cell.length_c   1.000
_cell.angle_alpha   90.00
_cell.angle_beta   90.00
_cell.angle_gamma   90.00
#
_symmetry.space_group_name_H-M   'P 1'
#
loop_
_entity.id
_entity.type
_entity.pdbx_description
1 polymer ?
#
loop_
_entity_poly.entity_id
_entity_poly.type
_entity_poly.pdbx_seq_one_letter_code
_entity_poly.pdbx_strand_id
1 'polypeptide(L)' 'MAKDYLKDKEVAFEEKNVQTDKEARQELMAMGYTGVPVICVDDQQIVGFDKARLDELLK' A
#
# COMPACT_ATOMS: atom_id res chain seq x y z
N MET A 1 6.69 -2.26 -9.97
CA MET A 1 5.29 -2.71 -10.15
C MET A 1 4.27 -1.83 -9.42
N ALA A 2 4.10 -1.89 -8.09
CA ALA A 2 3.23 -0.93 -7.37
C ALA A 2 3.74 0.51 -7.42
N LYS A 3 5.02 0.68 -7.09
CA LYS A 3 5.73 1.95 -7.13
C LYS A 3 5.79 2.54 -8.54
N ASP A 4 6.14 1.73 -9.54
CA ASP A 4 6.08 2.14 -10.95
C ASP A 4 4.69 2.61 -11.35
N TYR A 5 3.63 1.91 -10.91
CA TYR A 5 2.27 2.26 -11.27
C TYR A 5 1.83 3.59 -10.66
N LEU A 6 2.16 3.82 -9.38
CA LEU A 6 1.95 5.11 -8.72
C LEU A 6 2.77 6.22 -9.39
N LYS A 7 4.00 5.92 -9.77
CA LYS A 7 4.92 6.87 -10.43
C LYS A 7 4.47 7.21 -11.86
N ASP A 8 3.93 6.25 -12.59
CA ASP A 8 3.34 6.42 -13.93
C ASP A 8 2.06 7.26 -13.89
N LYS A 9 1.27 7.12 -12.82
CA LYS A 9 0.10 7.97 -12.53
C LYS A 9 0.47 9.35 -11.95
N GLU A 10 1.76 9.67 -11.82
CA GLU A 10 2.27 10.90 -11.16
C GLU A 10 1.76 11.10 -9.72
N VAL A 11 1.48 10.00 -9.02
CA VAL A 11 0.96 10.02 -7.66
C VAL A 11 2.12 10.09 -6.69
N ALA A 12 2.13 11.09 -5.81
CA ALA A 12 3.06 11.15 -4.70
C ALA A 12 2.72 10.05 -3.70
N PHE A 13 3.65 9.13 -3.44
CA PHE A 13 3.50 8.08 -2.45
C PHE A 13 4.70 8.06 -1.49
N GLU A 14 4.45 7.66 -0.26
CA GLU A 14 5.49 7.44 0.75
C GLU A 14 5.70 5.95 0.96
N GLU A 15 6.96 5.51 0.88
CA GLU A 15 7.31 4.12 1.13
C GLU A 15 7.55 3.87 2.62
N LYS A 16 6.56 3.27 3.30
CA LYS A 16 6.74 2.76 4.65
C LYS A 16 7.07 1.27 4.62
N ASN A 17 8.26 0.92 5.09
CA ASN A 17 8.73 -0.46 5.10
C ASN A 17 8.40 -1.14 6.43
N VAL A 18 7.42 -2.03 6.41
CA VAL A 18 6.95 -2.81 7.58
C VAL A 18 7.96 -3.83 8.10
N GLN A 19 9.04 -4.12 7.37
CA GLN A 19 10.15 -4.94 7.90
C GLN A 19 11.06 -4.13 8.81
N THR A 20 11.29 -2.86 8.49
CA THR A 20 12.12 -1.96 9.28
C THR A 20 11.32 -1.19 10.32
N ASP A 21 10.06 -0.91 10.02
CA ASP A 21 9.18 -0.06 10.82
C ASP A 21 8.20 -0.92 11.62
N LYS A 22 8.44 -1.00 12.93
CA LYS A 22 7.63 -1.83 13.84
C LYS A 22 6.23 -1.28 14.03
N GLU A 23 6.02 0.03 13.94
CA GLU A 23 4.70 0.64 14.06
C GLU A 23 3.83 0.27 12.85
N ALA A 24 4.36 0.42 11.63
CA ALA A 24 3.65 0.00 10.43
C ALA A 24 3.31 -1.51 10.44
N ARG A 25 4.21 -2.34 10.97
CA ARG A 25 3.94 -3.77 11.18
C ARG A 25 2.85 -4.01 12.22
N GLN A 26 2.86 -3.27 13.32
CA GLN A 26 1.83 -3.38 14.36
C GLN A 26 0.46 -2.94 13.84
N GLU A 27 0.39 -1.87 13.05
CA GLU A 27 -0.86 -1.45 12.40
C GLU A 27 -1.39 -2.51 11.45
N LEU A 28 -0.53 -3.11 10.60
CA LEU A 28 -0.93 -4.22 9.73
C LEU A 28 -1.47 -5.41 10.52
N MET A 29 -0.79 -5.80 11.60
CA MET A 29 -1.24 -6.87 12.47
C MET A 29 -2.56 -6.52 13.18
N ALA A 30 -2.72 -5.27 13.63
CA ALA A 30 -3.95 -4.80 14.26
C ALA A 30 -5.13 -4.75 13.28
N MET A 31 -4.87 -4.44 12.01
CA MET A 31 -5.83 -4.51 10.92
C MET A 31 -6.16 -5.95 10.49
N GLY A 32 -5.45 -6.96 11.01
CA GLY A 32 -5.67 -8.37 10.67
C GLY A 32 -5.10 -8.76 9.30
N TYR A 33 -4.26 -7.92 8.72
CA TYR A 33 -3.64 -8.21 7.43
C TYR A 33 -2.43 -9.12 7.61
N THR A 34 -2.44 -10.25 6.92
CA THR A 34 -1.40 -11.28 6.98
C THR A 34 -0.50 -11.30 5.75
N GLY A 35 -0.82 -10.50 4.73
CA GLY A 35 -0.11 -10.43 3.46
C GLY A 35 0.60 -9.09 3.25
N VAL A 36 1.84 -9.13 2.78
CA VAL A 36 2.56 -7.98 2.24
C VAL A 36 2.78 -8.20 0.74
N PRO A 37 2.86 -7.14 -0.10
CA PRO A 37 2.88 -5.71 0.24
C PRO A 37 1.49 -5.17 0.58
N VAL A 38 1.39 -4.16 1.44
CA VAL A 38 0.14 -3.41 1.67
C VAL A 38 0.33 -2.01 1.12
N ILE A 39 -0.65 -1.54 0.35
CA ILE A 39 -0.66 -0.24 -0.29
C ILE A 39 -1.81 0.55 0.33
N CYS A 40 -1.49 1.61 1.07
CA CYS A 40 -2.48 2.55 1.57
C CYS A 40 -2.51 3.75 0.64
N VAL A 41 -3.69 4.10 0.13
CA VAL A 41 -3.95 5.30 -0.67
C VAL A 41 -5.09 6.04 0.02
N ASP A 42 -4.80 7.20 0.60
CA ASP A 42 -5.72 7.99 1.43
C ASP A 42 -6.42 7.14 2.51
N ASP A 43 -7.74 6.95 2.39
CA ASP A 43 -8.57 6.17 3.31
C ASP A 43 -8.67 4.67 2.95
N GLN A 44 -8.11 4.27 1.80
CA GLN A 44 -8.22 2.90 1.30
C GLN A 44 -6.93 2.11 1.49
N GLN A 45 -7.09 0.91 2.04
CA GLN A 45 -6.00 -0.02 2.31
C GLN A 45 -6.16 -1.22 1.37
N ILE A 46 -5.16 -1.46 0.53
CA ILE A 46 -5.08 -2.63 -0.34
C ILE A 46 -4.04 -3.57 0.24
N VAL A 47 -4.45 -4.80 0.52
CA VAL A 47 -3.53 -5.88 0.86
C VAL A 47 -3.13 -6.61 -0.42
N GLY A 48 -1.84 -6.75 -0.63
CA GLY A 48 -1.27 -7.26 -1.87
C GLY A 48 -1.00 -6.17 -2.90
N PHE A 49 -0.36 -6.56 -4.00
CA PHE A 49 -0.26 -5.70 -5.18
C PHE A 49 -1.43 -6.01 -6.10
N ASP A 50 -2.47 -5.18 -6.03
CA ASP A 50 -3.71 -5.39 -6.78
C ASP A 50 -3.93 -4.23 -7.77
N LYS A 51 -3.57 -4.47 -9.03
CA LYS A 51 -3.56 -3.43 -10.07
C LYS A 51 -4.96 -2.86 -10.33
N ALA A 52 -6.01 -3.69 -10.25
CA ALA A 52 -7.39 -3.26 -10.48
C ALA A 52 -7.87 -2.31 -9.37
N ARG A 53 -7.63 -2.68 -8.10
CA ARG A 53 -7.91 -1.81 -6.96
C ARG A 53 -7.12 -0.51 -7.06
N LEU A 54 -5.83 -0.60 -7.39
CA LEU A 54 -4.97 0.59 -7.49
C LEU A 54 -5.44 1.53 -8.61
N ASP A 55 -5.92 1.00 -9.74
CA ASP A 55 -6.49 1.83 -10.80
C ASP A 55 -7.81 2.50 -10.38
N GLU A 56 -8.66 1.82 -9.61
CA GLU A 56 -9.88 2.43 -9.05
C GLU A 56 -9.61 3.54 -8.04
N LEU A 57 -8.56 3.39 -7.21
CA LEU A 57 -8.14 4.40 -6.24
C LEU A 57 -7.52 5.63 -6.90
N LEU A 58 -6.79 5.40 -7.99
CA LEU A 58 -6.09 6.44 -8.75
C LEU A 58 -6.92 6.96 -9.93
N LYS A 59 -8.24 6.86 -9.85
CA LYS A 59 -9.17 7.29 -10.91
C LYS A 59 -9.67 8.70 -10.69
#